data_AF-A0A6B3G5S6-F1
#
_entry.id   AF-A0A6B3G5S6-F1
#
_cell.length_a   1.000
_cell.length_b   1.000
_cell.length_c   1.000
_cell.angle_alpha   90.00
_cell.angle_beta   90.00
_cell.angle_gamma   90.00
#
_symmetry.space_group_name_H-M   'P 1'
#
loop_
_entity.id
_entity.type
_entity.pdbx_description
1 polymer ?
#
loop_
_entity_poly.entity_id
_entity_poly.type
_entity_poly.pdbx_seq_one_letter_code
_entity_poly.pdbx_strand_id
1 'polypeptide(L)' 'LHIPWDTVDDYAALAEHARDRGLAVGAINANTFQNDAYRLGSVCHPEAAVRRKALDHLMACVDIMDATGS' A
#
# COMPACT_ATOMS: atom_id res chain seq x y z
N LEU A 1 -0.94 6.41 5.01
CA LEU A 1 -1.42 5.05 5.34
C LEU A 1 -0.32 4.04 5.05
N HIS A 2 -0.35 2.86 5.67
CA HIS A 2 0.60 1.78 5.47
C HIS A 2 -0.13 0.47 5.15
N ILE A 3 0.03 -0.03 3.93
CA ILE A 3 -0.76 -1.15 3.41
C ILE A 3 0.06 -2.45 3.52
N PRO A 4 -0.49 -3.54 4.09
CA PRO A 4 -1.92 -3.76 4.33
C PRO A 4 -2.45 -3.48 5.74
N TRP A 5 -1.67 -2.88 6.66
CA TRP A 5 -2.14 -2.65 8.04
C TRP A 5 -3.37 -1.75 8.10
N ASP A 6 -3.40 -0.71 7.29
CA ASP A 6 -4.49 0.26 7.22
C ASP A 6 -5.51 -0.08 6.11
N THR A 7 -5.69 -1.36 5.78
CA THR A 7 -6.64 -1.77 4.75
C THR A 7 -8.08 -1.48 5.21
N VAL A 8 -8.85 -0.83 4.34
CA VAL A 8 -10.28 -0.58 4.52
C VAL A 8 -11.03 -0.94 3.24
N ASP A 9 -12.35 -1.11 3.34
CA ASP A 9 -13.19 -1.46 2.19
C ASP A 9 -13.35 -0.29 1.20
N ASP A 10 -13.29 0.95 1.68
CA ASP A 10 -13.45 2.17 0.87
C ASP A 10 -12.46 3.26 1.30
N TYR A 11 -11.42 3.45 0.48
CA TYR A 11 -10.40 4.46 0.69
C TYR A 11 -10.88 5.88 0.40
N ALA A 12 -11.86 6.07 -0.48
CA ALA A 12 -12.43 7.38 -0.74
C ALA A 12 -13.24 7.87 0.47
N ALA A 13 -14.03 6.99 1.09
CA ALA A 13 -14.72 7.27 2.34
C ALA A 13 -13.75 7.57 3.49
N LEU A 14 -12.63 6.84 3.59
CA LEU A 14 -11.57 7.13 4.57
C LEU A 14 -10.95 8.52 4.35
N ALA A 15 -10.67 8.90 3.10
CA ALA A 15 -10.11 10.19 2.76
C ALA A 15 -11.09 11.33 3.08
N GLU A 16 -12.39 11.17 2.78
CA GLU A 16 -13.43 12.12 3.17
C GLU A 16 -13.51 12.27 4.69
N HIS A 17 -13.53 11.15 5.42
CA HIS A 17 -13.56 11.14 6.89
C HIS A 17 -12.37 11.88 7.52
N ALA A 18 -11.18 11.77 6.91
CA ALA A 18 -9.98 12.50 7.33
C ALA A 18 -10.13 14.00 7.08
N ARG A 19 -10.60 14.41 5.90
CA ARG A 19 -10.81 15.84 5.57
C ARG A 19 -11.79 16.52 6.50
N ASP A 20 -12.88 15.84 6.88
CA ASP A 20 -13.87 16.37 7.82
C ASP A 20 -13.27 16.70 9.20
N ARG A 21 -12.10 16.14 9.51
CA ARG A 21 -11.33 16.37 10.75
C ARG A 21 -10.14 17.30 10.55
N GLY A 22 -10.03 17.93 9.37
CA GLY A 22 -8.91 18.80 9.02
C GLY A 22 -7.61 18.04 8.76
N LEU A 23 -7.67 16.75 8.42
CA LEU A 23 -6.52 15.93 8.07
C LEU A 23 -6.51 15.62 6.56
N ALA A 24 -5.30 15.45 6.02
CA ALA A 24 -5.10 14.95 4.66
C ALA A 24 -4.35 13.62 4.70
N VAL A 25 -4.72 12.70 3.82
CA VAL A 25 -3.95 11.47 3.61
C VAL A 25 -2.70 11.85 2.82
N GLY A 26 -1.53 11.67 3.42
CA GLY A 26 -0.25 11.74 2.69
C GLY A 26 0.15 10.39 2.11
N ALA A 27 1.38 10.32 1.60
CA ALA A 27 1.95 9.16 0.90
C ALA A 27 1.52 7.79 1.47
N ILE A 28 1.10 6.92 0.55
CA ILE A 28 0.79 5.52 0.88
C ILE A 28 2.09 4.71 0.93
N ASN A 29 2.29 4.01 2.04
CA ASN A 29 3.51 3.23 2.30
C ASN A 29 3.22 1.75 2.08
N ALA A 30 4.01 1.10 1.22
CA ALA A 30 3.86 -0.31 0.91
C ALA A 30 4.65 -1.20 1.88
N ASN A 31 4.00 -2.21 2.44
CA ASN A 31 4.68 -3.25 3.20
C ASN A 31 5.15 -4.39 2.28
N THR A 32 6.43 -4.38 1.95
CA THR A 32 7.10 -5.46 1.23
C THR A 32 8.20 -6.11 2.07
N PHE A 33 7.97 -6.22 3.39
CA PHE A 33 9.00 -6.68 4.35
C PHE A 33 8.53 -7.71 5.39
N GLN A 34 7.21 -7.88 5.63
CA GLN A 34 6.74 -8.83 6.66
C GLN A 34 6.29 -10.19 6.16
N ASN A 35 5.85 -10.30 4.90
CA ASN A 35 5.37 -11.57 4.39
C ASN A 35 6.52 -12.59 4.33
N ASP A 36 6.29 -13.85 4.73
CA ASP A 36 7.31 -14.91 4.70
C ASP A 36 7.95 -15.10 3.32
N ALA A 37 7.20 -14.83 2.24
CA ALA A 37 7.74 -14.86 0.88
C ALA A 37 8.86 -13.83 0.65
N TYR A 38 8.94 -12.79 1.49
CA TYR A 38 9.96 -11.74 1.42
C TYR A 38 11.18 -11.99 2.30
N ARG A 39 11.35 -13.21 2.84
CA ARG A 39 12.48 -13.55 3.72
C ARG A 39 13.85 -13.25 3.12
N LEU A 40 14.01 -13.35 1.80
CA LEU A 40 15.26 -13.02 1.08
C LEU A 40 15.16 -11.71 0.27
N GLY A 41 14.25 -10.81 0.64
CA GLY A 41 13.95 -9.55 -0.04
C GLY A 41 12.62 -9.55 -0.80
N SER A 42 12.31 -8.45 -1.49
CA SER A 42 11.03 -8.29 -2.21
C SER A 42 11.24 -7.84 -3.64
N VAL A 43 11.36 -6.53 -3.89
CA VAL A 43 11.58 -5.97 -5.23
C VAL A 43 12.88 -6.45 -5.88
N CYS A 44 13.87 -6.79 -5.06
CA CYS A 44 15.15 -7.36 -5.47
C CYS A 44 15.31 -8.84 -5.10
N HIS A 45 14.21 -9.56 -4.82
CA HIS A 45 14.26 -10.98 -4.48
C HIS A 45 14.84 -11.81 -5.65
N PRO A 46 15.64 -12.86 -5.40
CA PRO A 46 16.21 -13.69 -6.48
C PRO A 46 15.14 -14.35 -7.35
N GLU A 47 14.03 -14.78 -6.76
CA GLU A 47 12.91 -15.39 -7.48
C GLU A 47 11.99 -14.36 -8.16
N ALA A 48 11.70 -14.57 -9.44
CA ALA A 48 10.87 -13.69 -10.25
C ALA A 48 9.42 -13.60 -9.76
N ALA A 49 8.86 -14.69 -9.25
CA ALA A 49 7.50 -14.72 -8.72
C ALA A 49 7.32 -13.82 -7.50
N VAL A 50 8.33 -13.78 -6.61
CA VAL A 50 8.31 -12.90 -5.43
C VAL A 50 8.44 -11.42 -5.84
N ARG A 51 9.29 -11.11 -6.82
CA ARG A 51 9.38 -9.74 -7.37
C ARG A 51 8.05 -9.30 -7.99
N ARG A 52 7.38 -10.19 -8.74
CA ARG A 52 6.05 -9.92 -9.30
C ARG A 52 5.04 -9.62 -8.19
N LYS A 53 4.98 -10.46 -7.15
CA LYS A 53 4.12 -10.24 -5.97
C LYS A 53 4.37 -8.88 -5.31
N ALA A 54 5.64 -8.49 -5.13
CA ALA A 54 5.98 -7.18 -4.57
C ALA A 54 5.55 -6.02 -5.47
N LEU A 55 5.75 -6.15 -6.78
CA LEU A 55 5.33 -5.15 -7.77
C LEU A 55 3.80 -5.00 -7.80
N ASP A 56 3.06 -6.11 -7.79
CA ASP A 56 1.59 -6.07 -7.78
C ASP A 56 1.07 -5.36 -6.51
N HIS A 57 1.70 -5.60 -5.36
CA HIS A 57 1.37 -4.89 -4.11
C HIS A 57 1.69 -3.38 -4.18
N LEU A 58 2.80 -3.00 -4.82
CA LEU A 58 3.15 -1.60 -5.04
C LEU A 58 2.14 -0.91 -5.96
N MET A 59 1.70 -1.57 -7.03
CA MET A 59 0.68 -1.03 -7.93
C MET A 59 -0.66 -0.86 -7.21
N ALA A 60 -1.06 -1.82 -6.36
CA ALA A 60 -2.25 -1.65 -5.53
C ALA A 60 -2.14 -0.46 -4.57
N CYS A 61 -0.94 -0.17 -4.04
CA CYS A 61 -0.72 1.05 -3.23
C CYS A 61 -0.84 2.33 -4.05
N VAL A 62 -0.48 2.33 -5.33
CA VAL A 62 -0.68 3.47 -6.25
C VAL A 62 -2.17 3.69 -6.51
N ASP A 63 -2.94 2.63 -6.73
CA ASP A 63 -4.41 2.75 -6.88
C ASP A 63 -5.06 3.37 -5.63
N ILE A 64 -4.52 3.05 -4.44
CA ILE A 64 -4.94 3.67 -3.17
C ILE A 64 -4.50 5.13 -3.08
N MET A 65 -3.32 5.49 -3.59
CA MET A 65 -2.91 6.90 -3.68
C MET A 65 -3.91 7.70 -4.50
N ASP A 66 -4.29 7.20 -5.69
CA ASP A 66 -5.29 7.83 -6.56
C ASP A 66 -6.64 7.98 -5.86
N ALA A 67 -7.11 6.93 -5.15
CA ALA A 67 -8.38 6.96 -4.43
C ALA A 67 -8.39 7.92 -3.23
N THR A 68 -7.25 8.13 -2.59
CA THR A 68 -7.11 8.99 -1.40
C THR A 68 -6.67 10.42 -1.71
N GLY A 69 -6.23 10.69 -2.95
CA GLY A 69 -5.65 11.96 -3.35
C GLY A 69 -4.26 12.22 -2.74
N SER A 70 -3.53 11.15 -2.43
CA SER A 70 -2.19 11.18 -1.83
C SER A 70 -1.09 11.56 -2.82
#